data_AF-A0A352NES1-F1
#
_entry.id   AF-A0A352NES1-F1
#
_cell.length_a   1.000
_cell.length_b   1.000
_cell.length_c   1.000
_cell.angle_alpha   90.00
_cell.angle_beta   90.00
_cell.angle_gamma   90.00
#
_symmetry.space_group_name_H-M   'P 1'
#
loop_
_entity.id
_entity.type
_entity.pdbx_description
1 polymer ?
#
loop_
_entity_poly.entity_id
_entity_poly.type
_entity_poly.pdbx_seq_one_letter_code
_entity_poly.pdbx_strand_id
1 'polypeptide(L)'
;MAPGTIFTMAGEQYRYLENMSSGNHLIIRNDSFLGEGVFQQDNRLNTWYAALDPAVQAMTQPVADSFDTGVVADADIVWEGQNRWLTANLHAFPEVEADTTQVDPSGTPRAFALSLADVVRLSGPGRAFTDFSNRATDQGENDGWLLRTPSVVSGHRVWLVGSSLHNLQGQLSGAGYGTGPAAPNRGVRPAIIVHQ
;
A
#
# COMPACT_ATOMS: atom_id res chain seq x y z
N MET A 1 2.06 -17.47 9.85
CA MET A 1 2.60 -17.40 8.46
C MET A 1 3.82 -16.48 8.47
N ALA A 2 4.83 -16.72 7.63
CA ALA A 2 6.01 -15.84 7.57
C ALA A 2 5.70 -14.58 6.72
N PRO A 3 6.17 -13.38 7.10
CA PRO A 3 6.06 -12.18 6.26
C PRO A 3 6.53 -12.41 4.83
N GLY A 4 5.78 -11.90 3.85
CA GLY A 4 6.05 -12.05 2.42
C GLY A 4 5.46 -13.31 1.79
N THR A 5 4.94 -14.26 2.58
CA THR A 5 4.29 -15.48 2.06
C THR A 5 3.07 -15.12 1.21
N ILE A 6 2.97 -15.72 0.02
CA ILE A 6 1.79 -15.64 -0.85
C ILE A 6 0.86 -16.81 -0.53
N PHE A 7 -0.43 -16.53 -0.41
CA PHE A 7 -1.45 -17.53 -0.12
C PHE A 7 -2.78 -17.18 -0.80
N THR A 8 -3.69 -18.15 -0.88
CA THR A 8 -5.04 -17.95 -1.42
C THR A 8 -6.07 -18.11 -0.32
N MET A 9 -7.03 -17.19 -0.26
CA MET A 9 -8.12 -17.19 0.70
C MET A 9 -9.39 -16.73 -0.01
N ALA A 10 -10.43 -17.57 0.04
CA ALA A 10 -11.73 -17.32 -0.61
C ALA A 10 -11.61 -16.89 -2.09
N GLY A 11 -10.74 -17.55 -2.85
CA GLY A 11 -10.54 -17.28 -4.28
C GLY A 11 -9.65 -16.07 -4.61
N GLU A 12 -9.23 -15.28 -3.62
CA GLU A 12 -8.31 -14.16 -3.80
C GLU A 12 -6.90 -14.54 -3.35
N GLN A 13 -5.89 -14.07 -4.08
CA GLN A 13 -4.49 -14.27 -3.70
C GLN A 13 -3.98 -13.06 -2.93
N TYR A 14 -3.36 -13.32 -1.79
CA TYR A 14 -2.83 -12.33 -0.86
C TYR A 14 -1.35 -12.57 -0.59
N ARG A 15 -0.67 -11.49 -0.21
CA ARG A 15 0.63 -11.52 0.46
C ARG A 15 0.43 -11.18 1.93
N TYR A 16 0.98 -12.02 2.80
CA TYR A 16 1.00 -11.77 4.23
C TYR A 16 2.03 -10.70 4.57
N LEU A 17 1.62 -9.62 5.24
CA LEU A 17 2.49 -8.50 5.54
C LEU A 17 3.08 -8.58 6.95
N GLU A 18 2.24 -8.75 7.96
CA GLU A 18 2.70 -8.83 9.35
C GLU A 18 1.66 -9.37 10.32
N ASN A 19 2.15 -9.76 11.50
CA ASN A 19 1.33 -9.98 12.68
C ASN A 19 1.20 -8.67 13.46
N MET A 20 -0.01 -8.12 13.55
CA MET A 20 -0.30 -6.89 14.27
C MET A 20 -0.67 -7.14 15.75
N SER A 21 -0.32 -8.32 16.27
CA SER A 21 -0.68 -8.81 17.62
C SER A 21 -2.19 -9.06 17.79
N SER A 22 -2.57 -9.70 18.91
CA SER A 22 -3.99 -9.94 19.26
C SER A 22 -4.79 -10.66 18.17
N GLY A 23 -4.18 -11.60 17.44
CA GLY A 23 -4.83 -12.33 16.33
C GLY A 23 -5.00 -11.51 15.04
N ASN A 24 -4.56 -10.25 15.01
CA ASN A 24 -4.70 -9.39 13.85
C ASN A 24 -3.56 -9.59 12.85
N HIS A 25 -3.91 -9.64 11.58
CA HIS A 25 -3.00 -9.95 10.49
C HIS A 25 -3.21 -8.97 9.35
N LEU A 26 -2.16 -8.22 9.01
CA LEU A 26 -2.17 -7.34 7.86
C LEU A 26 -1.85 -8.15 6.61
N ILE A 27 -2.71 -8.06 5.61
CA ILE A 27 -2.54 -8.74 4.32
C ILE A 27 -2.85 -7.76 3.19
N ILE A 28 -2.20 -7.96 2.06
CA ILE A 28 -2.42 -7.16 0.85
C ILE A 28 -2.72 -8.08 -0.31
N ARG A 29 -3.63 -7.68 -1.19
CA ARG A 29 -3.87 -8.41 -2.45
C ARG A 29 -2.55 -8.55 -3.19
N ASN A 30 -2.25 -9.75 -3.70
CA ASN A 30 -0.96 -9.99 -4.36
C ASN A 30 -0.82 -9.11 -5.63
N ASP A 31 -1.94 -8.88 -6.30
CA ASP A 31 -2.03 -8.07 -7.53
C ASP A 31 -2.68 -6.70 -7.31
N SER A 32 -2.31 -5.73 -8.14
CA SER A 32 -2.96 -4.42 -8.22
C SER A 32 -4.07 -4.38 -9.27
N PHE A 33 -5.04 -3.48 -9.08
CA PHE A 33 -6.01 -3.10 -10.10
C PHE A 33 -5.48 -1.92 -10.91
N LEU A 34 -5.17 -2.17 -12.18
CA LEU A 34 -4.59 -1.19 -13.10
C LEU A 34 -5.65 -0.27 -13.71
N GLY A 35 -5.20 0.85 -14.26
CA GLY A 35 -6.07 1.74 -15.03
C GLY A 35 -7.02 2.55 -14.16
N GLU A 36 -6.71 2.70 -12.87
CA GLU A 36 -7.46 3.53 -11.93
C GLU A 36 -6.53 4.66 -11.42
N GLY A 37 -7.01 5.90 -11.53
CA GLY A 37 -6.31 7.06 -10.96
C GLY A 37 -6.56 7.18 -9.44
N VAL A 38 -5.83 8.10 -8.78
CA VAL A 38 -5.97 8.36 -7.33
C VAL A 38 -7.40 8.70 -6.93
N PHE A 39 -8.14 9.45 -7.75
CA PHE A 39 -9.54 9.81 -7.45
C PHE A 39 -10.50 8.63 -7.43
N GLN A 40 -10.14 7.52 -8.07
CA GLN A 40 -10.92 6.30 -8.09
C GLN A 40 -10.44 5.29 -7.04
N GLN A 41 -9.38 5.61 -6.28
CA GLN A 41 -8.76 4.69 -5.33
C GLN A 41 -9.78 4.19 -4.30
N ASP A 42 -10.49 5.10 -3.63
CA ASP A 42 -11.50 4.72 -2.63
C ASP A 42 -12.66 3.93 -3.24
N ASN A 43 -13.18 4.37 -4.40
CA ASN A 43 -14.25 3.65 -5.09
C ASN A 43 -13.81 2.23 -5.47
N ARG A 44 -12.56 2.05 -5.92
CA ARG A 44 -12.02 0.74 -6.29
C ARG A 44 -11.81 -0.16 -5.07
N LEU A 45 -11.26 0.39 -3.98
CA LEU A 45 -11.10 -0.32 -2.71
C LEU A 45 -12.46 -0.78 -2.17
N ASN A 46 -13.45 0.12 -2.16
CA ASN A 46 -14.80 -0.18 -1.68
C ASN A 46 -15.50 -1.23 -2.56
N THR A 47 -15.39 -1.11 -3.89
CA THR A 47 -15.97 -2.07 -4.83
C THR A 47 -15.35 -3.47 -4.65
N TRP A 48 -14.03 -3.54 -4.51
CA TRP A 48 -13.35 -4.81 -4.26
C TRP A 48 -13.76 -5.41 -2.91
N TYR A 49 -13.76 -4.61 -1.84
CA TYR A 49 -14.15 -5.08 -0.51
C TYR A 49 -15.58 -5.61 -0.48
N ALA A 50 -16.53 -4.89 -1.10
CA ALA A 50 -17.93 -5.30 -1.19
C ALA A 50 -18.13 -6.62 -1.97
N ALA A 51 -17.20 -6.97 -2.85
CA ALA A 51 -17.23 -8.21 -3.64
C ALA A 51 -16.51 -9.39 -2.95
N LEU A 52 -15.82 -9.17 -1.83
CA LEU A 52 -15.18 -10.25 -1.07
C LEU A 52 -16.21 -11.23 -0.53
N ASP A 53 -15.77 -12.47 -0.31
CA ASP A 53 -16.55 -13.48 0.39
C ASP A 53 -17.04 -12.93 1.76
N PRO A 54 -18.32 -13.10 2.13
CA PRO A 54 -18.85 -12.61 3.39
C PRO A 54 -18.08 -13.06 4.64
N ALA A 55 -17.45 -14.24 4.61
CA ALA A 55 -16.61 -14.70 5.71
C ALA A 55 -15.32 -13.87 5.84
N VAL A 56 -14.75 -13.41 4.70
CA VAL A 56 -13.60 -12.50 4.70
C VAL A 56 -14.00 -11.12 5.22
N GLN A 57 -15.15 -10.60 4.81
CA GLN A 57 -15.69 -9.35 5.35
C GLN A 57 -15.93 -9.45 6.86
N ALA A 58 -16.51 -10.56 7.33
CA ALA A 58 -16.83 -10.77 8.75
C ALA A 58 -15.60 -10.81 9.66
N MET A 59 -14.44 -11.27 9.16
CA MET A 59 -13.19 -11.27 9.92
C MET A 59 -12.33 -10.02 9.69
N THR A 60 -12.72 -9.13 8.78
CA THR A 60 -12.00 -7.88 8.52
C THR A 60 -12.14 -6.94 9.72
N GLN A 61 -11.01 -6.45 10.22
CA GLN A 61 -10.97 -5.51 11.33
C GLN A 61 -11.21 -4.08 10.86
N PRO A 62 -11.82 -3.25 11.72
CA PRO A 62 -12.03 -1.86 11.41
C PRO A 62 -10.70 -1.08 11.41
N VAL A 63 -10.62 -0.10 10.52
CA VAL A 63 -9.56 0.92 10.44
C VAL A 63 -10.22 2.29 10.46
N ALA A 64 -9.44 3.34 10.73
CA ALA A 64 -9.94 4.71 10.77
C ALA A 64 -10.75 5.07 9.51
N ASP A 65 -11.85 5.80 9.69
CA ASP A 65 -12.72 6.21 8.57
C ASP A 65 -12.04 7.21 7.63
N SER A 66 -11.07 7.95 8.15
CA SER A 66 -10.17 8.84 7.42
C SER A 66 -8.73 8.71 7.92
N PHE A 67 -7.77 8.96 7.03
CA PHE A 67 -6.35 8.97 7.36
C PHE A 67 -5.82 10.40 7.32
N ASP A 68 -5.05 10.78 8.33
CA ASP A 68 -4.23 11.99 8.29
C ASP A 68 -2.88 11.63 7.68
N THR A 69 -2.76 11.80 6.35
CA THR A 69 -1.64 11.24 5.59
C THR A 69 -0.40 12.13 5.60
N GLY A 70 -0.54 13.40 6.01
CA GLY A 70 0.43 14.45 5.71
C GLY A 70 0.75 14.57 4.21
N VAL A 71 1.88 15.20 3.90
CA VAL A 71 2.44 15.30 2.55
C VAL A 71 3.96 15.41 2.62
N VAL A 72 4.67 14.72 1.72
CA VAL A 72 6.14 14.86 1.58
C VAL A 72 6.55 14.74 0.13
N ALA A 73 7.31 15.73 -0.37
CA ALA A 73 7.76 15.71 -1.76
C ALA A 73 8.87 14.67 -2.00
N ASP A 74 8.88 14.10 -3.20
CA ASP A 74 9.91 13.12 -3.61
C ASP A 74 11.34 13.70 -3.48
N ALA A 75 11.49 15.01 -3.71
CA ALA A 75 12.77 15.71 -3.61
C ALA A 75 13.24 15.92 -2.15
N ASP A 76 12.33 15.84 -1.18
CA ASP A 76 12.63 16.06 0.24
C ASP A 76 13.04 14.76 0.96
N ILE A 77 12.90 13.61 0.30
CA ILE A 77 13.28 12.31 0.84
C ILE A 77 14.78 12.07 0.66
N VAL A 78 15.44 11.69 1.76
CA VAL A 78 16.79 11.16 1.78
C VAL A 78 16.71 9.64 1.78
N TRP A 79 17.40 8.99 0.84
CA TRP A 79 17.38 7.53 0.70
C TRP A 79 18.47 6.87 1.55
N GLU A 80 18.13 5.74 2.16
CA GLU A 80 19.07 4.85 2.86
C GLU A 80 19.19 3.50 2.15
N GLY A 81 20.41 2.97 2.09
CA GLY A 81 20.71 1.71 1.42
C GLY A 81 20.68 1.85 -0.10
N GLN A 82 19.93 0.98 -0.78
CA GLN A 82 19.75 1.10 -2.23
C GLN A 82 18.87 2.32 -2.55
N ASN A 83 19.21 3.06 -3.60
CA ASN A 83 18.44 4.24 -4.02
C ASN A 83 16.95 3.89 -4.17
N ARG A 84 16.05 4.69 -3.59
CA ARG A 84 14.58 4.50 -3.66
C ARG A 84 14.05 3.28 -2.88
N TRP A 85 14.87 2.67 -2.03
CA TRP A 85 14.48 1.55 -1.16
C TRP A 85 13.88 2.03 0.16
N LEU A 86 14.68 2.55 1.09
CA LEU A 86 14.26 3.03 2.41
C LEU A 86 14.48 4.53 2.53
N THR A 87 13.67 5.18 3.37
CA THR A 87 13.81 6.59 3.69
C THR A 87 14.62 6.74 4.97
N ALA A 88 15.64 7.62 4.97
CA ALA A 88 16.48 7.92 6.13
C ALA A 88 15.86 8.99 7.04
N ASN A 89 14.93 9.78 6.51
CA ASN A 89 14.46 11.03 7.11
C ASN A 89 12.94 11.12 7.24
N LEU A 90 12.21 10.00 7.25
CA LEU A 90 10.74 10.05 7.40
C LEU A 90 10.31 10.77 8.68
N HIS A 91 11.10 10.63 9.75
CA HIS A 91 10.92 11.32 11.03
C HIS A 91 10.93 12.86 10.95
N ALA A 92 11.43 13.44 9.86
CA ALA A 92 11.34 14.88 9.62
C ALA A 92 9.93 15.33 9.19
N PHE A 93 9.03 14.38 8.89
CA PHE A 93 7.67 14.60 8.41
C PHE A 93 6.67 13.87 9.34
N PRO A 94 6.38 14.41 10.53
CA PRO A 94 5.69 13.68 11.60
C PRO A 94 4.29 13.20 11.21
N GLU A 95 3.53 13.97 10.42
CA GLU A 95 2.22 13.52 9.92
C GLU A 95 2.34 12.31 9.00
N VAL A 96 3.35 12.31 8.10
CA VAL A 96 3.61 11.19 7.18
C VAL A 96 4.12 9.97 7.94
N GLU A 97 5.01 10.16 8.91
CA GLU A 97 5.53 9.06 9.75
C GLU A 97 4.44 8.45 10.62
N ALA A 98 3.51 9.26 11.13
CA ALA A 98 2.40 8.81 11.98
C ALA A 98 1.30 8.07 11.21
N ASP A 99 1.19 8.25 9.89
CA ASP A 99 0.23 7.57 9.00
C ASP A 99 0.54 6.07 8.84
N THR A 100 0.60 5.32 9.94
CA THR A 100 0.69 3.85 9.94
C THR A 100 -0.70 3.27 10.16
N THR A 101 -1.12 2.31 9.35
CA THR A 101 -2.45 1.71 9.53
C THR A 101 -2.46 0.81 10.76
N GLN A 102 -3.46 0.99 11.62
CA GLN A 102 -3.72 0.18 12.81
C GLN A 102 -5.18 -0.25 12.83
N VAL A 103 -5.49 -1.26 13.63
CA VAL A 103 -6.89 -1.56 13.97
C VAL A 103 -7.45 -0.40 14.79
N ASP A 104 -8.58 0.13 14.36
CA ASP A 104 -9.31 1.19 15.05
C ASP A 104 -10.74 0.72 15.33
N PRO A 105 -11.06 0.34 16.57
CA PRO A 105 -12.41 -0.12 16.95
C PRO A 105 -13.51 0.92 16.72
N SER A 106 -13.17 2.21 16.56
CA SER A 106 -14.12 3.29 16.30
C SER A 106 -14.39 3.50 14.81
N GLY A 107 -13.58 2.90 13.93
CA GLY A 107 -13.73 3.01 12.48
C GLY A 107 -14.55 1.88 11.86
N THR A 108 -14.33 1.66 10.56
CA THR A 108 -15.15 0.74 9.75
C THR A 108 -14.31 -0.40 9.17
N PRO A 109 -14.79 -1.65 9.16
CA PRO A 109 -14.18 -2.74 8.39
C PRO A 109 -14.18 -2.42 6.90
N ARG A 110 -13.00 -2.19 6.33
CA ARG A 110 -12.84 -1.79 4.92
C ARG A 110 -11.46 -2.15 4.38
N ALA A 111 -11.36 -2.15 3.05
CA ALA A 111 -10.07 -2.13 2.37
C ALA A 111 -9.46 -0.71 2.38
N PHE A 112 -8.13 -0.67 2.35
CA PHE A 112 -7.34 0.58 2.29
C PHE A 112 -6.12 0.42 1.39
N ALA A 113 -5.55 1.55 0.96
CA ALA A 113 -4.24 1.60 0.33
C ALA A 113 -3.17 1.87 1.41
N LEU A 114 -2.00 1.24 1.31
CA LEU A 114 -0.90 1.48 2.24
C LEU A 114 -0.35 2.92 2.11
N SER A 115 0.18 3.48 3.20
CA SER A 115 0.93 4.74 3.17
C SER A 115 2.40 4.51 2.86
N LEU A 116 3.13 5.62 2.68
CA LEU A 116 4.58 5.60 2.66
C LEU A 116 5.16 5.03 3.97
N ALA A 117 4.62 5.41 5.13
CA ALA A 117 5.08 4.90 6.42
C ALA A 117 4.84 3.39 6.57
N ASP A 118 3.69 2.88 6.13
CA ASP A 118 3.43 1.44 6.12
C ASP A 118 4.46 0.71 5.25
N VAL A 119 4.72 1.20 4.03
CA VAL A 119 5.69 0.56 3.14
C VAL A 119 7.11 0.58 3.72
N VAL A 120 7.56 1.70 4.30
CA VAL A 120 8.87 1.80 4.96
C VAL A 120 8.96 0.81 6.12
N ARG A 121 7.96 0.76 6.99
CA ARG A 121 7.87 -0.12 8.15
C ARG A 121 7.84 -1.62 7.78
N LEU A 122 7.18 -1.95 6.68
CA LEU A 122 7.06 -3.31 6.15
C LEU A 122 8.26 -3.75 5.31
N SER A 123 9.29 -2.91 5.20
CA SER A 123 10.46 -3.17 4.36
C SER A 123 11.72 -3.44 5.16
N GLY A 124 12.56 -4.32 4.61
CA GLY A 124 13.85 -4.69 5.17
C GLY A 124 13.92 -6.14 5.64
N PRO A 125 15.07 -6.56 6.20
CA PRO A 125 15.31 -7.94 6.60
C PRO A 125 14.25 -8.47 7.58
N GLY A 126 13.68 -9.64 7.28
CA GLY A 126 12.66 -10.28 8.11
C GLY A 126 11.27 -9.65 8.03
N ARG A 127 11.05 -8.67 7.14
CA ARG A 127 9.74 -8.06 6.86
C ARG A 127 9.16 -8.59 5.55
N ALA A 128 7.91 -8.24 5.25
CA ALA A 128 7.24 -8.77 4.06
C ALA A 128 7.83 -8.27 2.75
N PHE A 129 8.40 -7.08 2.75
CA PHE A 129 9.14 -6.53 1.64
C PHE A 129 10.65 -6.61 1.92
N THR A 130 11.25 -7.78 1.67
CA THR A 130 12.68 -7.96 1.96
C THR A 130 13.59 -7.26 0.94
N ASP A 131 13.11 -7.12 -0.29
CA ASP A 131 13.78 -6.44 -1.40
C ASP A 131 12.77 -5.79 -2.35
N PHE A 132 13.28 -5.17 -3.41
CA PHE A 132 12.48 -4.55 -4.46
C PHE A 132 11.49 -5.51 -5.15
N SER A 133 11.89 -6.77 -5.37
CA SER A 133 11.04 -7.76 -6.03
C SER A 133 9.81 -8.08 -5.19
N ASN A 134 9.95 -8.11 -3.85
CA ASN A 134 8.85 -8.42 -2.95
C ASN A 134 7.83 -7.28 -2.83
N ARG A 135 8.25 -6.03 -3.08
CA ARG A 135 7.32 -4.88 -3.16
C ARG A 135 6.50 -4.87 -4.43
N ALA A 136 7.00 -5.48 -5.50
CA ALA A 136 6.27 -5.56 -6.77
C ALA A 136 4.98 -6.40 -6.64
N THR A 137 4.13 -6.29 -7.64
CA THR A 137 2.97 -7.16 -7.84
C THR A 137 3.36 -8.32 -8.78
N ASP A 138 2.49 -9.32 -8.91
CA ASP A 138 2.76 -10.53 -9.71
C ASP A 138 2.26 -10.41 -11.17
N GLN A 139 1.71 -9.24 -11.55
CA GLN A 139 1.04 -9.02 -12.85
C GLN A 139 2.00 -8.74 -14.03
N GLY A 140 3.32 -8.79 -13.80
CA GLY A 140 4.33 -8.60 -14.84
C GLY A 140 4.85 -7.16 -14.95
N GLU A 141 5.27 -6.76 -16.14
CA GLU A 141 6.19 -5.62 -16.27
C GLU A 141 5.56 -4.25 -15.98
N ASN A 142 4.22 -4.17 -15.93
CA ASN A 142 3.49 -2.91 -16.03
C ASN A 142 2.91 -2.38 -14.73
N ASP A 143 3.20 -2.94 -13.55
CA ASP A 143 2.23 -2.82 -12.44
C ASP A 143 2.73 -2.04 -11.22
N GLY A 144 2.78 -0.72 -11.38
CA GLY A 144 3.05 0.16 -10.25
C GLY A 144 1.79 0.29 -9.40
N TRP A 145 1.94 0.41 -8.09
CA TRP A 145 0.78 0.58 -7.20
C TRP A 145 0.89 1.83 -6.33
N LEU A 146 -0.23 2.54 -6.24
CA LEU A 146 -0.37 3.85 -5.61
C LEU A 146 -0.52 3.69 -4.09
N LEU A 147 0.17 4.55 -3.35
CA LEU A 147 0.04 4.71 -1.91
C LEU A 147 -0.99 5.82 -1.63
N ARG A 148 -1.54 5.83 -0.40
CA ARG A 148 -2.43 6.92 0.02
C ARG A 148 -1.70 8.24 0.30
N THR A 149 -0.39 8.18 0.59
CA THR A 149 0.41 9.36 0.94
C THR A 149 0.63 10.29 -0.28
N PRO A 150 0.21 11.57 -0.20
CA PRO A 150 0.50 12.58 -1.21
C PRO A 150 2.01 12.88 -1.33
N SER A 151 2.45 13.18 -2.55
CA SER A 151 3.82 13.65 -2.84
C SER A 151 3.90 15.12 -3.24
N VAL A 152 2.76 15.78 -3.38
CA VAL A 152 2.65 17.24 -3.59
C VAL A 152 1.38 17.76 -2.96
N VAL A 153 1.42 19.00 -2.46
CA VAL A 153 0.30 19.65 -1.77
C VAL A 153 -0.93 19.82 -2.67
N SER A 154 -0.74 19.98 -3.99
CA SER A 154 -1.85 20.16 -4.93
C SER A 154 -2.66 18.89 -5.21
N GLY A 155 -2.36 17.76 -4.56
CA GLY A 155 -3.13 16.51 -4.67
C GLY A 155 -3.01 15.80 -6.03
N HIS A 156 -2.25 16.37 -6.96
CA HIS A 156 -2.08 15.79 -8.30
C HIS A 156 -1.05 14.67 -8.36
N ARG A 157 -0.29 14.43 -7.28
CA ARG A 157 0.66 13.32 -7.21
C ARG A 157 0.66 12.64 -5.85
N VAL A 158 0.68 11.31 -5.86
CA VAL A 158 0.88 10.45 -4.69
C VAL A 158 2.16 9.65 -4.82
N TRP A 159 2.61 9.09 -3.70
CA TRP A 159 3.64 8.08 -3.70
C TRP A 159 3.15 6.80 -4.37
N LEU A 160 4.07 6.08 -5.02
CA LEU A 160 3.82 4.77 -5.58
C LEU A 160 5.02 3.85 -5.37
N VAL A 161 4.78 2.55 -5.47
CA VAL A 161 5.80 1.53 -5.67
C VAL A 161 5.88 1.20 -7.15
N GLY A 162 7.05 1.40 -7.75
CA GLY A 162 7.30 1.32 -9.18
C GLY A 162 7.21 -0.10 -9.74
N SER A 163 6.82 -0.17 -11.01
CA SER A 163 6.84 -1.38 -11.82
C SER A 163 8.21 -1.63 -12.44
N SER A 164 8.40 -2.80 -13.06
CA SER A 164 9.64 -3.07 -13.80
C SER A 164 9.74 -2.26 -15.11
N LEU A 165 8.62 -1.73 -15.63
CA LEU A 165 8.66 -0.68 -16.65
C LEU A 165 9.55 0.46 -16.15
N HIS A 166 10.58 0.77 -16.96
CA HIS A 166 11.61 1.78 -16.68
C HIS A 166 12.64 1.42 -15.59
N ASN A 167 12.79 0.12 -15.25
CA ASN A 167 13.75 -0.36 -14.24
C ASN A 167 13.51 0.21 -12.84
N LEU A 168 12.24 0.48 -12.49
CA LEU A 168 11.83 1.03 -11.21
C LEU A 168 11.19 -0.02 -10.28
N GLN A 169 11.40 -1.32 -10.54
CA GLN A 169 10.72 -2.39 -9.82
C GLN A 169 10.87 -2.22 -8.32
N GLY A 170 9.76 -2.11 -7.59
CA GLY A 170 9.73 -1.97 -6.14
C GLY A 170 10.19 -0.61 -5.60
N GLN A 171 10.67 0.31 -6.44
CA GLN A 171 11.20 1.61 -6.02
C GLN A 171 10.09 2.55 -5.59
N LEU A 172 10.33 3.33 -4.54
CA LEU A 172 9.41 4.39 -4.12
C LEU A 172 9.55 5.62 -5.01
N SER A 173 8.42 6.17 -5.48
CA SER A 173 8.42 7.40 -6.28
C SER A 173 7.22 8.28 -6.00
N GLY A 174 7.45 9.58 -5.78
CA GLY A 174 6.41 10.61 -5.74
C GLY A 174 5.95 11.09 -7.13
N ALA A 175 6.06 10.24 -8.16
CA ALA A 175 5.63 10.56 -9.51
C ALA A 175 4.22 10.05 -9.82
N GLY A 176 3.46 9.57 -8.84
CA GLY A 176 2.17 8.91 -9.01
C GLY A 176 1.09 9.88 -9.45
N TYR A 177 0.82 10.02 -10.75
CA TYR A 177 -0.20 10.95 -11.23
C TYR A 177 -1.58 10.65 -10.65
N GLY A 178 -2.14 11.65 -9.96
CA GLY A 178 -3.52 11.69 -9.50
C GLY A 178 -4.49 12.26 -10.54
N THR A 179 -4.02 13.14 -11.44
CA THR A 179 -4.82 13.75 -12.52
C THR A 179 -4.32 13.35 -13.90
N GLY A 180 -5.21 12.79 -14.73
CA GLY A 180 -4.96 12.38 -16.12
C GLY A 180 -5.73 11.10 -16.48
N PRO A 181 -5.85 10.72 -17.77
CA PRO A 181 -6.34 9.39 -18.10
C PRO A 181 -5.47 8.38 -17.35
N ALA A 182 -6.10 7.40 -16.70
CA ALA A 182 -5.40 6.45 -15.88
C ALA A 182 -4.18 5.93 -16.64
N ALA A 183 -2.99 6.10 -16.06
CA ALA A 183 -1.81 5.49 -16.62
C ALA A 183 -2.12 3.98 -16.59
N PRO A 184 -2.19 3.29 -17.74
CA PRO A 184 -2.69 1.91 -17.81
C PRO A 184 -1.82 0.93 -17.01
N ASN A 185 -0.68 1.40 -16.53
CA ASN A 185 0.37 0.71 -15.82
C ASN A 185 0.48 1.14 -14.34
N ARG A 186 -0.54 1.80 -13.78
CA ARG A 186 -0.59 2.18 -12.37
C ARG A 186 -1.95 1.87 -11.78
N GLY A 187 -1.94 1.48 -10.52
CA GLY A 187 -3.13 0.90 -9.93
C GLY A 187 -3.22 0.95 -8.42
N VAL A 188 -4.33 0.41 -7.93
CA VAL A 188 -4.62 0.31 -6.51
C VAL A 188 -4.33 -1.11 -6.05
N ARG A 189 -3.62 -1.27 -4.93
CA ARG A 189 -3.34 -2.58 -4.33
C ARG A 189 -4.03 -2.66 -2.96
N PRO A 190 -5.22 -3.27 -2.88
CA PRO A 190 -6.00 -3.29 -1.64
C PRO A 190 -5.32 -4.06 -0.52
N ALA A 191 -5.31 -3.49 0.68
CA ALA A 191 -4.94 -4.15 1.92
C ALA A 191 -6.14 -4.23 2.88
N ILE A 192 -6.16 -5.26 3.72
CA ILE A 192 -7.11 -5.44 4.82
C ILE A 192 -6.37 -5.98 6.05
N ILE A 193 -6.92 -5.73 7.23
CA ILE A 193 -6.51 -6.40 8.45
C ILE A 193 -7.57 -7.46 8.75
N VAL A 194 -7.16 -8.71 8.96
CA VAL A 194 -8.07 -9.82 9.32
C VAL A 194 -7.76 -10.32 10.72
N HIS A 195 -8.78 -10.82 11.43
CA HIS A 195 -8.64 -11.41 12.75
C HIS A 195 -8.88 -12.93 12.71
N GLN A 196 -7.98 -13.70 13.32
CA GLN A 196 -8.06 -15.16 13.45
C GLN A 196 -7.79 -15.64 14.88
#